data_AF-E6U0T3-F1
#
_entry.id   AF-E6U0T3-F1
#
_cell.length_a   1.000
_cell.length_b   1.000
_cell.length_c   1.000
_cell.angle_alpha   90.00
_cell.angle_beta   90.00
_cell.angle_gamma   90.00
#
_symmetry.space_group_name_H-M   'P 1'
#
loop_
_entity.id
_entity.type
_entity.pdbx_description
1 polymer ?
#
loop_
_entity_poly.entity_id
_entity_poly.type
_entity_poly.pdbx_seq_one_letter_code
_entity_poly.pdbx_strand_id
1 'polypeptide(L)'
;MNVKVCPNCFSKDVANIIYGYPSHELLEEANEGKVKLGGCIISVDDPEYACNACDHSWTKEDVIQLNYQNIERLIATVGGHFGENYEIDINLKSGQVQWRGELENVEERWDKKKRDHFRYQLRMTNILSWKKQYEKEAIRDGTSWSLVITVNNRKRRKWGTHAFPDEWEMFCSIVSEFIGKPFH
;
A
#
# COMPACT_ATOMS: atom_id res chain seq x y z
N MET A 1 -1.54 -4.31 -7.17
CA MET A 1 -2.40 -3.12 -7.37
C MET A 1 -2.95 -3.19 -8.78
N ASN A 2 -4.12 -2.62 -9.09
CA ASN A 2 -4.76 -2.84 -10.39
C ASN A 2 -4.68 -1.59 -11.27
N VAL A 3 -3.70 -1.58 -12.17
CA VAL A 3 -3.50 -0.51 -13.17
C VAL A 3 -4.45 -0.61 -14.36
N LYS A 4 -5.23 -1.69 -14.47
CA LYS A 4 -6.20 -1.94 -15.55
C LYS A 4 -7.61 -1.44 -15.22
N VAL A 5 -7.74 -0.58 -14.21
CA VAL A 5 -8.98 0.09 -13.85
C VAL A 5 -8.67 1.57 -13.70
N CYS A 6 -9.41 2.43 -14.40
CA CYS A 6 -9.23 3.86 -14.33
C CYS A 6 -9.44 4.36 -12.89
N PRO A 7 -8.47 5.07 -12.28
CA PRO A 7 -8.60 5.59 -10.93
C PRO A 7 -9.60 6.74 -10.83
N ASN A 8 -9.96 7.39 -11.94
CA ASN A 8 -10.87 8.53 -11.98
C ASN A 8 -12.35 8.11 -12.13
N CYS A 9 -12.66 7.21 -13.08
CA CYS A 9 -14.03 6.83 -13.42
C CYS A 9 -14.37 5.34 -13.18
N PHE A 10 -13.42 4.54 -12.70
CA PHE A 10 -13.54 3.10 -12.44
C PHE A 10 -13.86 2.22 -13.66
N SER A 11 -13.79 2.77 -14.88
CA SER A 11 -13.89 1.99 -16.11
C SER A 11 -12.74 0.97 -16.23
N LYS A 12 -13.04 -0.20 -16.80
CA LYS A 12 -12.05 -1.22 -17.18
C LYS A 12 -11.54 -1.02 -18.61
N ASP A 13 -12.10 -0.07 -19.33
CA ASP A 13 -11.71 0.28 -20.69
C ASP A 13 -10.46 1.18 -20.65
N VAL A 14 -9.31 0.51 -20.56
CA VAL A 14 -7.99 1.11 -20.34
C VAL A 14 -7.04 0.63 -21.43
N ALA A 15 -6.50 1.60 -22.17
CA ALA A 15 -5.46 1.40 -23.18
C ALA A 15 -4.06 1.63 -22.56
N ASN A 16 -3.05 0.93 -23.09
CA ASN A 16 -1.66 1.31 -22.83
C ASN A 16 -1.29 2.51 -23.71
N ILE A 17 -0.40 3.37 -23.22
CA ILE A 17 0.18 4.46 -24.01
C ILE A 17 1.50 3.98 -24.61
N ILE A 18 1.63 4.11 -25.93
CA ILE A 18 2.84 3.74 -26.68
C ILE A 18 3.54 5.00 -27.17
N TYR A 19 4.83 5.09 -26.88
CA TYR A 19 5.70 6.19 -27.27
C TYR A 19 6.63 5.76 -28.40
N GLY A 20 7.09 6.72 -29.19
CA GLY A 20 7.96 6.54 -30.34
C GLY A 20 7.24 6.73 -31.67
N TYR A 21 7.90 6.31 -32.75
CA TYR A 21 7.32 6.38 -34.10
C TYR A 21 6.43 5.14 -34.33
N PRO A 22 5.12 5.32 -34.59
CA PRO A 22 4.21 4.20 -34.73
C PRO A 22 4.39 3.49 -36.08
N SER A 23 4.25 2.16 -36.07
CA SER A 23 4.02 1.39 -37.30
C SER A 23 2.59 1.61 -37.80
N HIS A 24 2.30 1.18 -39.04
CA HIS A 24 0.93 1.22 -39.59
C HIS A 24 -0.05 0.42 -38.73
N GLU A 25 0.34 -0.78 -38.31
CA GLU A 25 -0.46 -1.63 -37.41
C GLU A 25 -0.78 -0.91 -36.09
N LEU A 26 0.19 -0.21 -35.50
CA LEU A 26 -0.03 0.53 -34.26
C LEU A 26 -0.98 1.72 -34.44
N LEU A 27 -0.99 2.35 -35.62
CA LEU A 27 -1.96 3.40 -35.96
C LEU A 27 -3.38 2.82 -36.06
N GLU A 28 -3.55 1.63 -36.65
CA GLU A 28 -4.84 0.94 -36.71
C GLU A 28 -5.33 0.58 -35.30
N GLU A 29 -4.47 0.01 -34.46
CA GLU A 29 -4.81 -0.28 -33.06
C GLU A 29 -5.19 0.97 -32.26
N ALA A 30 -4.55 2.11 -32.53
CA ALA A 30 -4.89 3.37 -31.91
C ALA A 30 -6.26 3.88 -32.35
N ASN A 31 -6.60 3.75 -33.63
CA ASN A 31 -7.92 4.10 -34.17
C ASN A 31 -9.04 3.22 -33.59
N GLU A 32 -8.74 1.97 -33.29
CA GLU A 32 -9.65 1.03 -32.61
C GLU A 32 -9.71 1.24 -31.08
N GLY A 33 -8.90 2.15 -30.53
CA GLY A 33 -8.86 2.44 -29.08
C GLY A 33 -8.15 1.37 -28.24
N LYS A 34 -7.44 0.42 -28.86
CA LYS A 34 -6.68 -0.63 -28.14
C LYS A 34 -5.43 -0.07 -27.46
N VAL A 35 -4.81 0.95 -28.09
CA VAL A 35 -3.67 1.70 -27.58
C VAL A 35 -3.89 3.20 -27.74
N LYS A 36 -3.13 4.02 -27.01
CA LYS A 36 -3.03 5.47 -27.22
C LYS A 36 -1.60 5.83 -27.61
N LEU A 37 -1.42 6.82 -28.47
CA LEU A 37 -0.09 7.27 -28.88
C LEU A 37 0.34 8.45 -28.00
N GLY A 38 1.48 8.29 -27.31
CA GLY A 38 1.98 9.24 -26.31
C GLY A 38 2.93 10.31 -26.84
N GLY A 39 3.34 10.23 -28.11
CA GLY A 39 4.36 11.09 -28.71
C GLY A 39 5.70 10.37 -28.91
N CYS A 40 6.73 11.08 -29.33
CA CYS A 40 7.98 10.46 -29.82
C CYS A 40 9.00 10.12 -28.71
N ILE A 41 8.97 10.85 -27.59
CA ILE A 41 9.99 10.76 -26.52
C ILE A 41 9.26 10.36 -25.24
N ILE A 42 9.89 9.45 -24.48
CA ILE A 42 9.41 9.01 -23.17
C ILE A 42 10.35 9.50 -22.07
N SER A 43 9.75 10.00 -21.00
CA SER A 43 10.34 10.47 -19.76
C SER A 43 9.87 9.59 -18.61
N VAL A 44 10.48 9.73 -17.43
CA VAL A 44 10.15 8.90 -16.26
C VAL A 44 8.72 9.11 -15.76
N ASP A 45 8.22 10.34 -15.86
CA ASP A 45 6.90 10.73 -15.36
C ASP A 45 5.80 10.66 -16.42
N ASP A 46 6.12 10.17 -17.62
CA ASP A 46 5.15 10.05 -18.70
C ASP A 46 4.15 8.92 -18.43
N PRO A 47 2.85 9.14 -18.67
CA PRO A 47 1.81 8.18 -18.33
C PRO A 47 1.93 6.88 -19.15
N GLU A 48 1.63 5.76 -18.51
CA GLU A 48 1.70 4.42 -19.13
C GLU A 48 0.32 3.92 -19.58
N TYR A 49 -0.74 4.50 -19.02
CA TYR A 49 -2.12 4.07 -19.21
C TYR A 49 -3.04 5.26 -19.45
N ALA A 50 -4.09 5.03 -20.24
CA ALA A 50 -5.16 6.00 -20.47
C ALA A 50 -6.52 5.31 -20.47
N CYS A 51 -7.54 5.99 -19.95
CA CYS A 51 -8.91 5.50 -19.99
C CYS A 51 -9.62 5.97 -21.26
N ASN A 52 -10.21 5.04 -22.01
CA ASN A 52 -10.99 5.38 -23.21
C ASN A 52 -12.33 6.04 -22.89
N ALA A 53 -12.84 5.90 -21.66
CA ALA A 53 -14.14 6.43 -21.26
C ALA A 53 -14.10 7.88 -20.73
N CYS A 54 -12.95 8.33 -20.21
CA CYS A 54 -12.84 9.68 -19.62
C CYS A 54 -11.51 10.38 -19.88
N ASP A 55 -10.67 9.82 -20.76
CA ASP A 55 -9.35 10.35 -21.19
C ASP A 55 -8.34 10.65 -20.07
N HIS A 56 -8.59 10.17 -18.85
CA HIS A 56 -7.62 10.28 -17.76
C HIS A 56 -6.42 9.38 -18.06
N SER A 57 -5.21 9.87 -17.80
CA SER A 57 -3.95 9.14 -17.99
C SER A 57 -3.16 9.07 -16.68
N TRP A 58 -2.43 7.98 -16.46
CA TRP A 58 -1.68 7.75 -15.22
C TRP A 58 -0.48 6.82 -15.41
N THR A 59 0.46 6.89 -14.47
CA THR A 59 1.62 5.99 -14.33
C THR A 59 1.31 4.84 -13.37
N LYS A 60 2.18 3.83 -13.31
CA LYS A 60 2.14 2.85 -12.21
C LYS A 60 2.29 3.52 -10.84
N GLU A 61 3.14 4.53 -10.74
CA GLU A 61 3.43 5.23 -9.49
C GLU A 61 2.20 5.97 -8.95
N ASP A 62 1.39 6.58 -9.81
CA ASP A 62 0.13 7.21 -9.42
C ASP A 62 -0.82 6.22 -8.76
N VAL A 63 -0.93 5.00 -9.32
CA VAL A 63 -1.77 3.94 -8.75
C VAL A 63 -1.21 3.46 -7.42
N ILE A 64 0.11 3.35 -7.27
CA ILE A 64 0.75 3.02 -6.00
C ILE A 64 0.41 4.08 -4.96
N GLN A 65 0.65 5.34 -5.28
CA GLN A 65 0.38 6.49 -4.42
C GLN A 65 -1.08 6.53 -3.97
N LEU A 66 -2.04 6.38 -4.90
CA LEU A 66 -3.46 6.34 -4.60
C LEU A 66 -3.83 5.18 -3.67
N ASN A 67 -3.22 4.00 -3.81
CA ASN A 67 -3.50 2.88 -2.91
C ASN A 67 -3.04 3.16 -1.48
N TYR A 68 -1.88 3.80 -1.29
CA TYR A 68 -1.40 4.21 0.04
C TYR A 68 -2.23 5.34 0.65
N GLN A 69 -2.63 6.31 -0.18
CA GLN A 69 -3.56 7.37 0.25
C GLN A 69 -4.92 6.81 0.70
N ASN A 70 -5.36 5.73 0.07
CA ASN A 70 -6.61 5.05 0.39
C ASN A 70 -6.48 4.01 1.53
N ILE A 71 -5.34 3.93 2.23
CA ILE A 71 -5.27 3.16 3.48
C ILE A 71 -6.15 3.86 4.52
N GLU A 72 -7.09 3.10 5.07
CA GLU A 72 -8.12 3.58 5.96
C GLU A 72 -7.86 3.19 7.41
N ARG A 73 -7.34 1.98 7.62
CA ARG A 73 -7.06 1.45 8.96
C ARG A 73 -5.96 0.40 8.91
N LEU A 74 -5.08 0.41 9.91
CA LEU A 74 -4.14 -0.67 10.18
C LEU A 74 -4.40 -1.20 11.59
N ILE A 75 -4.51 -2.51 11.72
CA ILE A 75 -4.48 -3.19 13.03
C ILE A 75 -3.31 -4.15 12.98
N ALA A 76 -2.34 -4.00 13.88
CA ALA A 76 -1.18 -4.89 13.90
C ALA A 76 -0.92 -5.39 15.31
N THR A 77 -0.46 -6.63 15.41
CA THR A 77 0.01 -7.22 16.65
C THR A 77 1.38 -7.83 16.44
N VAL A 78 2.22 -7.78 17.46
CA VAL A 78 3.48 -8.52 17.53
C VAL A 78 3.70 -8.95 18.98
N GLY A 79 4.19 -10.18 19.16
CA GLY A 79 4.43 -10.74 20.48
C GLY A 79 4.76 -12.22 20.45
N GLY A 80 5.21 -12.78 21.57
CA GLY A 80 5.64 -14.16 21.69
C GLY A 80 5.43 -14.70 23.10
N HIS A 81 5.75 -15.98 23.33
CA HIS A 81 5.49 -16.65 24.61
C HIS A 81 6.25 -16.02 25.80
N PHE A 82 7.39 -15.39 25.54
CA PHE A 82 8.30 -14.86 26.56
C PHE A 82 8.61 -13.35 26.40
N GLY A 83 7.89 -12.64 25.54
CA GLY A 83 8.17 -11.24 25.21
C GLY A 83 6.94 -10.34 25.31
N GLU A 84 7.19 -9.03 25.31
CA GLU A 84 6.13 -8.02 25.36
C GLU A 84 5.19 -8.17 24.17
N ASN A 85 3.89 -8.03 24.42
CA ASN A 85 2.86 -8.08 23.40
C ASN A 85 2.36 -6.66 23.11
N TYR A 86 2.43 -6.27 21.84
CA TYR A 86 1.93 -4.98 21.39
C TYR A 86 0.77 -5.15 20.41
N GLU A 87 -0.25 -4.30 20.55
CA GLU A 87 -1.32 -4.11 19.58
C GLU A 87 -1.41 -2.64 19.19
N ILE A 88 -1.53 -2.37 17.89
CA ILE A 88 -1.86 -1.04 17.36
C ILE A 88 -3.16 -1.11 16.59
N ASP A 89 -3.93 -0.03 16.66
CA ASP A 89 -5.11 0.21 15.86
C ASP A 89 -5.12 1.67 15.40
N ILE A 90 -4.74 1.88 14.14
CA ILE A 90 -4.58 3.20 13.54
C ILE A 90 -5.71 3.38 12.52
N ASN A 91 -6.70 4.20 12.85
CA ASN A 91 -7.80 4.57 11.95
C ASN A 91 -7.47 5.89 11.24
N LEU A 92 -6.91 5.80 10.02
CA LEU A 92 -6.50 6.94 9.20
C LEU A 92 -7.65 7.74 8.57
N LYS A 93 -8.89 7.23 8.63
CA LYS A 93 -10.10 8.00 8.27
C LYS A 93 -10.46 9.02 9.35
N SER A 94 -10.55 8.58 10.60
CA SER A 94 -10.97 9.41 11.74
C SER A 94 -9.79 10.12 12.45
N GLY A 95 -8.59 9.56 12.29
CA GLY A 95 -7.37 9.90 13.02
C GLY A 95 -7.26 9.26 14.40
N GLN A 96 -8.22 8.44 14.83
CA GLN A 96 -8.12 7.73 16.10
C GLN A 96 -6.98 6.70 16.03
N VAL A 97 -6.12 6.71 17.04
CA VAL A 97 -5.02 5.78 17.20
C VAL A 97 -5.07 5.18 18.60
N GLN A 98 -4.97 3.87 18.67
CA GLN A 98 -4.80 3.14 19.91
C GLN A 98 -3.51 2.31 19.83
N TRP A 99 -2.75 2.32 20.91
CA TRP A 99 -1.63 1.43 21.14
C TRP A 99 -1.86 0.74 22.48
N ARG A 100 -1.62 -0.56 22.54
CA ARG A 100 -1.74 -1.36 23.76
C ARG A 100 -0.47 -2.16 23.96
N GLY A 101 0.13 -2.02 25.13
CA GLY A 101 1.20 -2.88 25.62
C GLY A 101 0.73 -3.65 26.85
N GLU A 102 1.68 -4.28 27.55
CA GLU A 102 1.35 -5.10 28.72
C GLU A 102 0.98 -4.26 29.96
N LEU A 103 1.66 -3.13 30.14
CA LEU A 103 1.56 -2.31 31.35
C LEU A 103 0.77 -1.01 31.15
N GLU A 104 0.64 -0.55 29.90
CA GLU A 104 -0.01 0.72 29.59
C GLU A 104 -0.73 0.67 28.24
N ASN A 105 -1.66 1.60 28.06
CA ASN A 105 -2.37 1.83 26.80
C ASN A 105 -2.30 3.32 26.47
N VAL A 106 -2.19 3.63 25.18
CA VAL A 106 -2.24 4.99 24.66
C VAL A 106 -3.42 5.12 23.72
N GLU A 107 -4.16 6.21 23.86
CA GLU A 107 -5.12 6.67 22.87
C GLU A 107 -4.77 8.10 22.48
N GLU A 108 -4.71 8.36 21.18
CA GLU A 108 -4.50 9.70 20.66
C GLU A 108 -5.31 9.93 19.38
N ARG A 109 -5.27 11.15 18.88
CA ARG A 109 -5.90 11.53 17.62
C ARG A 109 -4.94 12.30 16.73
N TRP A 110 -4.54 11.69 15.62
CA TRP A 110 -3.69 12.33 14.63
C TRP A 110 -4.47 13.30 13.77
N ASP A 111 -3.91 14.48 13.52
CA ASP A 111 -4.43 15.45 12.56
C ASP A 111 -4.21 14.98 11.10
N LYS A 112 -4.70 15.76 10.13
CA LYS A 112 -4.58 15.40 8.71
C LYS A 112 -3.12 15.30 8.26
N LYS A 113 -2.28 16.24 8.70
CA LYS A 113 -0.87 16.31 8.30
C LYS A 113 -0.08 15.09 8.77
N LYS A 114 -0.26 14.68 10.04
CA LYS A 114 0.37 13.49 10.62
C LYS A 114 -0.11 12.21 9.91
N ARG A 115 -1.40 12.10 9.60
CA ARG A 115 -1.96 10.95 8.84
C ARG A 115 -1.41 10.85 7.41
N ASP A 116 -1.34 11.97 6.70
CA ASP A 116 -0.82 11.99 5.33
C ASP A 116 0.68 11.70 5.31
N HIS A 117 1.44 12.22 6.28
CA HIS A 117 2.85 11.89 6.45
C HIS A 117 3.08 10.41 6.78
N PHE A 118 2.25 9.82 7.66
CA PHE A 118 2.33 8.40 7.98
C PHE A 118 2.07 7.51 6.76
N ARG A 119 1.07 7.84 5.93
CA ARG A 119 0.81 7.11 4.66
C ARG A 119 1.99 7.15 3.71
N TYR A 120 2.66 8.31 3.62
CA TYR A 120 3.86 8.46 2.82
C TYR A 120 5.00 7.56 3.34
N GLN A 121 5.26 7.56 4.64
CA GLN A 121 6.29 6.70 5.23
C GLN A 121 5.97 5.21 5.08
N LEU A 122 4.70 4.80 5.26
CA LEU A 122 4.28 3.42 5.02
C LEU A 122 4.58 2.93 3.61
N ARG A 123 4.63 3.82 2.60
CA ARG A 123 5.00 3.44 1.23
C ARG A 123 6.38 2.78 1.16
N MET A 124 7.31 3.26 1.98
CA MET A 124 8.69 2.76 2.04
C MET A 124 8.74 1.30 2.49
N THR A 125 7.76 0.84 3.27
CA THR A 125 7.69 -0.54 3.79
C THR A 125 7.13 -1.55 2.80
N ASN A 126 6.61 -1.10 1.66
CA ASN A 126 5.96 -1.95 0.66
C ASN A 126 4.85 -2.86 1.25
N ILE A 127 4.22 -2.43 2.35
CA ILE A 127 3.32 -3.25 3.17
C ILE A 127 2.15 -3.86 2.39
N LEU A 128 1.69 -3.17 1.34
CA LEU A 128 0.62 -3.65 0.47
C LEU A 128 1.02 -4.87 -0.36
N SER A 129 2.31 -5.07 -0.63
CA SER A 129 2.88 -6.13 -1.46
C SER A 129 3.40 -7.34 -0.69
N TRP A 130 3.53 -7.25 0.65
CA TRP A 130 3.92 -8.40 1.47
C TRP A 130 3.06 -9.66 1.19
N LYS A 131 3.65 -10.84 1.36
CA LYS A 131 2.94 -12.12 1.26
C LYS A 131 1.86 -12.21 2.34
N LYS A 132 0.89 -13.11 2.14
CA LYS A 132 -0.19 -13.32 3.11
C LYS A 132 0.31 -14.00 4.40
N GLN A 133 1.31 -14.86 4.28
CA GLN A 133 1.80 -15.75 5.34
C GLN A 133 3.32 -15.87 5.26
N TYR A 134 3.97 -15.83 6.41
CA TYR A 134 5.42 -16.00 6.58
C TYR A 134 5.65 -17.01 7.71
N GLU A 135 6.16 -18.19 7.38
CA GLU A 135 6.47 -19.22 8.38
C GLU A 135 7.80 -19.88 8.03
N LYS A 136 8.54 -20.28 9.07
CA LYS A 136 9.65 -21.22 8.97
C LYS A 136 9.34 -22.40 9.88
N GLU A 137 9.44 -23.62 9.36
CA GLU A 137 9.28 -24.82 10.18
C GLU A 137 10.43 -24.92 11.20
N ALA A 138 10.12 -25.43 12.40
CA ALA A 138 11.04 -25.84 13.48
C ALA A 138 11.42 -24.84 14.59
N ILE A 139 10.52 -23.98 15.07
CA ILE A 139 10.71 -23.28 16.36
C ILE A 139 9.40 -23.30 17.17
N ARG A 140 9.44 -23.69 18.45
CA ARG A 140 8.25 -23.93 19.31
C ARG A 140 7.79 -22.68 20.09
N ASP A 141 8.60 -21.61 20.13
CA ASP A 141 8.53 -20.58 21.18
C ASP A 141 8.98 -19.18 20.74
N GLY A 142 8.54 -18.69 19.59
CA GLY A 142 8.98 -17.38 19.09
C GLY A 142 7.89 -16.44 18.62
N THR A 143 8.36 -15.28 18.19
CA THR A 143 7.53 -14.11 17.87
C THR A 143 6.57 -14.40 16.72
N SER A 144 5.31 -14.09 16.98
CA SER A 144 4.25 -14.08 15.98
C SER A 144 3.76 -12.66 15.79
N TRP A 145 3.32 -12.38 14.57
CA TRP A 145 2.77 -11.09 14.23
C TRP A 145 1.55 -11.25 13.33
N SER A 146 0.67 -10.26 13.40
CA SER A 146 -0.46 -10.15 12.48
C SER A 146 -0.68 -8.71 12.07
N LEU A 147 -1.21 -8.53 10.88
CA LEU A 147 -1.47 -7.22 10.32
C LEU A 147 -2.74 -7.29 9.47
N VAL A 148 -3.68 -6.41 9.76
CA VAL A 148 -4.90 -6.19 8.98
C VAL A 148 -4.87 -4.78 8.42
N ILE A 149 -4.83 -4.67 7.10
CA ILE A 149 -4.85 -3.38 6.39
C ILE A 149 -6.22 -3.26 5.71
N THR A 150 -6.91 -2.14 5.94
CA THR A 150 -8.13 -1.79 5.23
C THR A 150 -7.82 -0.75 4.17
N VAL A 151 -8.08 -1.05 2.90
CA VAL A 151 -7.90 -0.14 1.75
C VAL A 151 -9.18 -0.15 0.93
N ASN A 152 -9.76 1.02 0.65
CA ASN A 152 -11.03 1.13 -0.08
C ASN A 152 -12.12 0.18 0.48
N ASN A 153 -12.32 0.22 1.81
CA ASN A 153 -13.19 -0.67 2.59
C ASN A 153 -12.91 -2.19 2.46
N ARG A 154 -11.80 -2.61 1.84
CA ARG A 154 -11.40 -4.03 1.72
C ARG A 154 -10.30 -4.36 2.70
N LYS A 155 -10.54 -5.37 3.55
CA LYS A 155 -9.57 -5.87 4.52
C LYS A 155 -8.61 -6.88 3.89
N ARG A 156 -7.32 -6.76 4.20
CA ARG A 156 -6.27 -7.72 3.83
C ARG A 156 -5.54 -8.12 5.11
N ARG A 157 -5.53 -9.41 5.42
CA ARG A 157 -4.78 -9.97 6.55
C ARG A 157 -3.44 -10.53 6.07
N LYS A 158 -2.39 -10.21 6.80
CA LYS A 158 -1.02 -10.71 6.67
C LYS A 158 -0.57 -11.17 8.05
N TRP A 159 0.25 -12.21 8.12
CA TRP A 159 0.69 -12.75 9.40
C TRP A 159 1.94 -13.61 9.21
N GLY A 160 2.60 -13.89 10.32
CA GLY A 160 3.71 -14.82 10.33
C GLY A 160 4.15 -15.21 11.73
N THR A 161 4.97 -16.24 11.76
CA THR A 161 5.54 -16.83 12.98
C THR A 161 6.97 -17.21 12.67
N HIS A 162 7.93 -16.62 13.39
CA HIS A 162 9.39 -16.76 13.17
C HIS A 162 9.92 -16.32 11.79
N ALA A 163 9.08 -15.70 10.97
CA ALA A 163 9.45 -15.20 9.66
C ALA A 163 8.73 -13.87 9.39
N PHE A 164 9.47 -12.96 8.77
CA PHE A 164 9.08 -11.57 8.59
C PHE A 164 9.36 -11.13 7.15
N PRO A 165 8.58 -10.17 6.62
CA PRO A 165 8.95 -9.45 5.39
C PRO A 165 10.30 -8.76 5.52
N ASP A 166 10.99 -8.54 4.40
CA ASP A 166 12.30 -7.87 4.37
C ASP A 166 12.21 -6.45 4.98
N GLU A 167 11.08 -5.77 4.82
CA GLU A 167 10.85 -4.41 5.34
C GLU A 167 10.20 -4.38 6.74
N TRP A 168 10.13 -5.50 7.47
CA TRP A 168 9.47 -5.59 8.78
C TRP A 168 10.02 -4.59 9.80
N GLU A 169 11.33 -4.54 9.98
CA GLU A 169 11.98 -3.64 10.94
C GLU A 169 11.69 -2.17 10.61
N MET A 170 11.65 -1.81 9.33
CA MET A 170 11.30 -0.46 8.91
C MET A 170 9.84 -0.13 9.21
N PHE A 171 8.93 -1.08 9.04
CA PHE A 171 7.53 -0.91 9.45
C PHE A 171 7.41 -0.68 10.96
N CYS A 172 8.07 -1.53 11.76
CA CYS A 172 8.11 -1.41 13.22
C CYS A 172 8.67 -0.06 13.69
N SER A 173 9.76 0.40 13.09
CA SER A 173 10.37 1.70 13.36
C SER A 173 9.42 2.86 13.04
N ILE A 174 8.79 2.87 11.86
CA ILE A 174 7.86 3.93 11.46
C ILE A 174 6.66 3.98 12.39
N VAL A 175 6.07 2.83 12.75
CA VAL A 175 4.96 2.78 13.71
C VAL A 175 5.39 3.34 15.06
N SER A 176 6.53 2.88 15.57
CA SER A 176 7.03 3.27 16.89
C SER A 176 7.32 4.77 16.97
N GLU A 177 7.92 5.34 15.93
CA GLU A 177 8.24 6.77 15.84
C GLU A 177 6.96 7.63 15.84
N PHE A 178 5.94 7.26 15.08
CA PHE A 178 4.72 8.06 14.98
C PHE A 178 3.85 8.01 16.23
N ILE A 179 3.81 6.86 16.92
CA ILE A 179 3.04 6.67 18.16
C ILE A 179 3.84 7.15 19.38
N GLY A 180 5.18 7.11 19.33
CA GLY A 180 6.05 7.37 20.48
C GLY A 180 6.05 6.23 21.49
N LYS A 181 5.76 5.00 21.05
CA LYS A 181 5.69 3.77 21.87
C LYS A 181 6.35 2.61 21.12
N PRO A 182 6.87 1.60 21.83
CA PRO A 182 7.54 0.48 21.17
C PRO A 182 6.57 -0.38 20.35
N PHE A 183 7.04 -0.86 19.21
CA PHE A 183 6.38 -1.89 18.41
C PHE A 183 7.48 -2.66 17.65
N HIS A 184 7.90 -3.81 18.18
CA HIS A 184 8.99 -4.65 17.64
C HIS A 184 8.77 -6.13 17.97
#